data_AF-A0A1Z8ZW38-F1
#
_entry.id   AF-A0A1Z8ZW38-F1
#
_cell.length_a   1.000
_cell.length_b   1.000
_cell.length_c   1.000
_cell.angle_alpha   90.00
_cell.angle_beta   90.00
_cell.angle_gamma   90.00
#
_symmetry.space_group_name_H-M   'P 1'
#
loop_
_entity.id
_entity.type
_entity.pdbx_description
1 polymer ?
#
loop_
_entity_poly.entity_id
_entity_poly.type
_entity_poly.pdbx_seq_one_letter_code
_entity_poly.pdbx_strand_id
1 'polypeptide(L)'
;MKYLFLALPLALSAAVQSPIPVEVREKFDLKDHYQQVLLVEGFPIVASDKVHPAALKEAEHTMRSMLKKRPDIFKQLAKNKVRYSIMATSERTCDIPEHSDLTPPEFWNRRARGLGATRQRPSVSCGEENLLHNPGDPYNAESICVHEFAHAIHQMALEDLDPTFDERLRKTYQSATARSL
;
A
#
# COMPACT_ATOMS: atom_id res chain seq x y z
N MET A 1 -20.83 -22.61 35.27
CA MET A 1 -20.23 -22.64 33.92
C MET A 1 -21.15 -21.86 32.98
N LYS A 2 -20.86 -20.57 32.75
CA LYS A 2 -21.53 -19.75 31.72
C LYS A 2 -20.50 -18.78 31.17
N TYR A 3 -20.35 -18.83 29.86
CA TYR A 3 -19.20 -18.38 29.10
C TYR A 3 -19.00 -16.88 29.19
N LEU A 4 -17.77 -16.50 29.52
CA LEU A 4 -17.21 -15.18 29.42
C LEU A 4 -17.17 -14.81 27.92
N PHE A 5 -17.99 -13.85 27.49
CA PHE A 5 -17.80 -13.18 26.22
C PHE A 5 -16.50 -12.38 26.32
N LEU A 6 -15.40 -12.94 25.81
CA LEU A 6 -14.21 -12.15 25.52
C LEU A 6 -14.60 -11.22 24.37
N ALA A 7 -14.73 -9.93 24.67
CA ALA A 7 -14.69 -8.89 23.65
C ALA A 7 -13.39 -9.10 22.84
N LEU A 8 -13.51 -9.21 21.52
CA LEU A 8 -12.35 -9.14 20.63
C LEU A 8 -11.60 -7.85 20.98
N PRO A 9 -10.29 -7.89 21.23
CA PRO A 9 -9.54 -6.66 21.46
C PRO A 9 -9.63 -5.85 20.17
N LEU A 10 -10.00 -4.58 20.31
CA LEU A 10 -9.76 -3.53 19.33
C LEU A 10 -8.33 -3.74 18.82
N ALA A 11 -8.17 -4.07 17.53
CA ALA A 11 -6.87 -4.43 16.98
C ALA A 11 -5.85 -3.33 17.33
N LEU A 12 -4.88 -3.64 18.19
CA LEU A 12 -3.78 -2.73 18.47
C LEU A 12 -3.15 -2.37 17.12
N SER A 13 -3.03 -1.08 16.82
CA SER A 13 -2.24 -0.61 15.68
C SER A 13 -0.84 -1.22 15.81
N ALA A 14 -0.40 -1.94 14.77
CA ALA A 14 0.86 -2.65 14.81
C ALA A 14 2.00 -1.64 14.94
N ALA A 15 2.92 -1.83 15.89
CA ALA A 15 4.06 -0.92 16.05
C ALA A 15 4.94 -0.92 14.79
N VAL A 16 5.53 0.24 14.47
CA VAL A 16 6.60 0.29 13.47
C VAL A 16 7.82 -0.44 14.04
N GLN A 17 8.39 -1.36 13.28
CA GLN A 17 9.57 -2.13 13.64
C GLN A 17 10.78 -1.64 12.82
N SER A 18 11.87 -1.35 13.54
CA SER A 18 13.18 -1.02 12.97
C SER A 18 14.24 -1.57 13.95
N PRO A 19 15.10 -2.52 13.54
CA PRO A 19 15.19 -3.09 12.20
C PRO A 19 13.99 -3.99 11.83
N ILE A 20 13.81 -4.24 10.53
CA ILE A 20 12.80 -5.19 10.01
C ILE A 20 13.13 -6.60 10.51
N PRO A 21 12.17 -7.35 11.11
CA PRO A 21 12.39 -8.73 11.52
C PRO A 21 12.83 -9.62 10.35
N VAL A 22 13.77 -10.52 10.60
CA VAL A 22 14.40 -11.37 9.57
C VAL A 22 13.35 -12.20 8.83
N GLU A 23 12.38 -12.76 9.56
CA GLU A 23 11.29 -13.55 9.00
C GLU A 23 10.40 -12.75 8.05
N VAL A 24 10.21 -11.45 8.29
CA VAL A 24 9.44 -10.56 7.40
C VAL A 24 10.26 -10.24 6.16
N ARG A 25 11.55 -9.92 6.33
CA ARG A 25 12.47 -9.66 5.23
C ARG A 25 12.55 -10.84 4.26
N GLU A 26 12.75 -12.04 4.77
CA GLU A 26 12.84 -13.28 3.97
C GLU A 26 11.52 -13.60 3.28
N LYS A 27 10.38 -13.49 3.99
CA LYS A 27 9.06 -13.80 3.45
C LYS A 27 8.72 -12.96 2.21
N PHE A 28 9.11 -11.69 2.21
CA PHE A 28 8.78 -10.73 1.15
C PHE A 28 9.95 -10.41 0.20
N ASP A 29 11.13 -11.02 0.41
CA ASP A 29 12.37 -10.68 -0.32
C ASP A 29 12.66 -9.16 -0.28
N LEU A 30 12.56 -8.57 0.91
CA LEU A 30 12.77 -7.13 1.08
C LEU A 30 14.26 -6.79 0.97
N LYS A 31 14.59 -5.90 0.03
CA LYS A 31 15.96 -5.41 -0.15
C LYS A 31 16.43 -4.56 1.03
N ASP A 32 17.75 -4.41 1.16
CA ASP A 32 18.41 -3.68 2.25
C ASP A 32 18.07 -2.19 2.28
N HIS A 33 17.49 -1.63 1.21
CA HIS A 33 16.93 -0.29 1.23
C HIS A 33 15.86 -0.11 2.34
N TYR A 34 15.04 -1.14 2.58
CA TYR A 34 13.99 -1.07 3.59
C TYR A 34 14.54 -1.30 5.00
N GLN A 35 14.29 -0.34 5.88
CA GLN A 35 14.77 -0.34 7.27
C GLN A 35 13.62 -0.31 8.29
N GLN A 36 12.42 0.09 7.86
CA GLN A 36 11.21 0.13 8.68
C GLN A 36 10.13 -0.76 8.10
N VAL A 37 9.35 -1.41 8.97
CA VAL A 37 8.15 -2.14 8.58
C VAL A 37 7.00 -1.94 9.57
N LEU A 38 5.77 -1.93 9.07
CA LEU A 38 4.55 -2.07 9.84
C LEU A 38 3.67 -3.12 9.15
N LEU A 39 3.20 -4.11 9.90
CA LEU A 39 2.34 -5.18 9.37
C LEU A 39 0.86 -4.91 9.63
N VAL A 40 0.04 -4.96 8.58
CA VAL A 40 -1.42 -4.83 8.65
C VAL A 40 -2.05 -6.15 8.21
N GLU A 41 -2.57 -6.94 9.15
CA GLU A 41 -3.11 -8.29 8.85
C GLU A 41 -2.11 -9.19 8.07
N GLY A 42 -0.81 -8.98 8.28
CA GLY A 42 0.28 -9.67 7.58
C GLY A 42 0.73 -9.05 6.26
N PHE A 43 0.09 -7.96 5.80
CA PHE A 43 0.53 -7.14 4.66
C PHE A 43 1.59 -6.12 5.10
N PRO A 44 2.75 -6.02 4.43
CA PRO A 44 3.84 -5.15 4.86
C PRO A 44 3.75 -3.75 4.25
N ILE A 45 3.77 -2.75 5.13
CA ILE A 45 4.09 -1.35 4.81
C ILE A 45 5.57 -1.16 5.14
N VAL A 46 6.39 -0.77 4.16
CA VAL A 46 7.85 -0.74 4.27
C VAL A 46 8.39 0.63 3.86
N ALA A 47 9.52 1.02 4.44
CA ALA A 47 10.18 2.27 4.13
C ALA A 47 11.68 2.22 4.45
N SER A 48 12.45 3.15 3.89
CA SER A 48 13.83 3.42 4.34
C SER A 48 13.85 4.06 5.73
N ASP A 49 15.03 4.29 6.29
CA ASP A 49 15.24 5.01 7.56
C ASP A 49 15.00 6.53 7.44
N LYS A 50 14.91 7.06 6.21
CA LYS A 50 14.65 8.48 5.95
C LYS A 50 13.18 8.87 6.08
N VAL A 51 12.27 7.90 5.95
CA VAL A 51 10.82 8.13 6.05
C VAL A 51 10.42 8.34 7.51
N HIS A 52 9.59 9.34 7.78
CA HIS A 52 9.10 9.56 9.12
C HIS A 52 8.14 8.42 9.55
N PRO A 53 8.30 7.78 10.74
CA PRO A 53 7.47 6.63 11.16
C PRO A 53 5.96 6.90 11.16
N ALA A 54 5.55 8.17 11.32
CA ALA A 54 4.16 8.58 11.22
C ALA A 54 3.55 8.28 9.84
N ALA A 55 4.33 8.29 8.75
CA ALA A 55 3.83 7.95 7.43
C ALA A 55 3.37 6.48 7.36
N LEU A 56 4.09 5.54 7.98
CA LEU A 56 3.67 4.14 8.04
C LEU A 56 2.37 3.97 8.84
N LYS A 57 2.20 4.75 9.91
CA LYS A 57 0.98 4.77 10.72
C LYS A 57 -0.21 5.35 9.97
N GLU A 58 0.00 6.44 9.24
CA GLU A 58 -1.04 7.05 8.41
C GLU A 58 -1.46 6.13 7.26
N ALA A 59 -0.49 5.47 6.62
CA ALA A 59 -0.76 4.43 5.63
C ALA A 59 -1.58 3.27 6.23
N GLU A 60 -1.22 2.76 7.42
CA GLU A 60 -2.02 1.75 8.13
C GLU A 60 -3.45 2.24 8.35
N HIS A 61 -3.62 3.45 8.89
CA HIS A 61 -4.92 4.02 9.19
C HIS A 61 -5.80 4.14 7.95
N THR A 62 -5.22 4.69 6.87
CA THR A 62 -5.89 4.87 5.58
C THR A 62 -6.30 3.52 4.98
N MET A 63 -5.38 2.55 4.91
CA MET A 63 -5.68 1.24 4.32
C MET A 63 -6.71 0.45 5.13
N ARG A 64 -6.62 0.47 6.47
CA ARG A 64 -7.62 -0.16 7.34
C ARG A 64 -9.00 0.47 7.14
N SER A 65 -9.06 1.77 6.89
CA SER A 65 -10.31 2.46 6.55
C SER A 65 -10.86 2.01 5.20
N MET A 66 -10.01 1.95 4.16
CA MET A 66 -10.39 1.46 2.82
C MET A 66 -10.89 0.01 2.85
N LEU A 67 -10.26 -0.85 3.65
CA LEU A 67 -10.51 -2.30 3.68
C LEU A 67 -11.28 -2.77 4.92
N LYS A 68 -11.93 -1.86 5.65
CA LYS A 68 -12.66 -2.16 6.90
C LYS A 68 -13.61 -3.35 6.81
N LYS A 69 -14.23 -3.56 5.65
CA LYS A 69 -15.20 -4.65 5.39
C LYS A 69 -14.60 -5.84 4.62
N ARG A 70 -13.33 -5.77 4.22
CA ARG A 70 -12.64 -6.77 3.39
C ARG A 70 -11.19 -7.01 3.86
N PRO A 71 -10.98 -7.43 5.14
CA PRO A 71 -9.63 -7.72 5.64
C PRO A 71 -8.96 -8.92 4.96
N ASP A 72 -9.73 -9.76 4.24
CA ASP A 72 -9.23 -10.83 3.38
C ASP A 72 -8.34 -10.30 2.25
N ILE A 73 -8.55 -9.06 1.80
CA ILE A 73 -7.73 -8.43 0.76
C ILE A 73 -6.28 -8.22 1.24
N PHE A 74 -6.04 -7.81 2.49
CA PHE A 74 -4.68 -7.71 3.03
C PHE A 74 -3.96 -9.06 2.98
N LYS A 75 -4.66 -10.14 3.35
CA LYS A 75 -4.10 -11.49 3.35
C LYS A 75 -3.75 -11.94 1.93
N GLN A 76 -4.59 -11.62 0.95
CA GLN A 76 -4.31 -11.94 -0.44
C GLN A 76 -3.15 -11.10 -1.00
N LEU A 77 -3.10 -9.80 -0.72
CA LEU A 77 -1.96 -8.95 -1.10
C LEU A 77 -0.65 -9.49 -0.52
N ALA A 78 -0.65 -9.86 0.76
CA ALA A 78 0.50 -10.48 1.42
C ALA A 78 0.89 -11.83 0.79
N LYS A 79 -0.10 -12.68 0.47
CA LYS A 79 0.12 -13.96 -0.25
C LYS A 79 0.76 -13.74 -1.62
N ASN A 80 0.36 -12.67 -2.30
CA ASN A 80 0.90 -12.25 -3.59
C ASN A 80 2.23 -11.48 -3.46
N LYS A 81 2.85 -11.47 -2.28
CA LYS A 81 4.10 -10.79 -1.95
C LYS A 81 4.08 -9.28 -2.22
N VAL A 82 2.89 -8.67 -2.25
CA VAL A 82 2.77 -7.22 -2.41
C VAL A 82 3.27 -6.53 -1.15
N ARG A 83 3.94 -5.40 -1.32
CA ARG A 83 4.29 -4.46 -0.25
C ARG A 83 3.82 -3.06 -0.61
N TYR A 84 3.62 -2.23 0.42
CA TYR A 84 3.39 -0.80 0.24
C TYR A 84 4.64 -0.05 0.68
N SER A 85 5.36 0.50 -0.29
CA SER A 85 6.62 1.20 -0.12
C SER A 85 6.40 2.70 0.01
N ILE A 86 6.87 3.29 1.10
CA ILE A 86 6.82 4.74 1.29
C ILE A 86 8.17 5.33 0.90
N MET A 87 8.13 6.35 0.04
CA MET A 87 9.31 7.15 -0.33
C MET A 87 9.39 8.36 0.58
N ALA A 88 10.58 8.66 1.09
CA ALA A 88 10.83 9.92 1.75
C ALA A 88 10.71 11.09 0.75
N THR A 89 10.54 12.31 1.25
CA THR A 89 10.58 13.54 0.44
C THR A 89 11.92 13.72 -0.30
N SER A 90 12.99 13.15 0.26
CA SER A 90 14.35 13.15 -0.31
C SER A 90 14.62 12.00 -1.29
N GLU A 91 13.68 11.08 -1.46
CA GLU A 91 13.77 9.93 -2.35
C GLU A 91 12.90 10.13 -3.60
N ARG A 92 13.17 9.34 -4.63
CA ARG A 92 12.49 9.35 -5.93
C ARG A 92 12.00 7.96 -6.29
N THR A 93 11.19 7.87 -7.34
CA THR A 93 10.57 6.63 -7.82
C THR A 93 11.58 5.50 -8.01
N CYS A 94 12.70 5.76 -8.69
CA CYS A 94 13.72 4.75 -8.96
C CYS A 94 14.61 4.42 -7.74
N ASP A 95 14.49 5.13 -6.61
CA ASP A 95 15.16 4.74 -5.35
C ASP A 95 14.44 3.56 -4.68
N ILE A 96 13.16 3.34 -5.02
CA ILE A 96 12.44 2.12 -4.62
C ILE A 96 13.05 0.93 -5.36
N PRO A 97 13.51 -0.13 -4.66
CA PRO A 97 14.22 -1.24 -5.28
C PRO A 97 13.47 -1.89 -6.45
N GLU A 98 12.15 -2.09 -6.32
CA GLU A 98 11.28 -2.69 -7.34
C GLU A 98 11.10 -1.80 -8.57
N HIS A 99 11.56 -0.55 -8.53
CA HIS A 99 11.40 0.44 -9.61
C HIS A 99 12.77 0.95 -10.13
N SER A 100 13.87 0.42 -9.56
CA SER A 100 15.24 0.85 -9.87
C SER A 100 15.66 0.61 -11.33
N ASP A 101 14.96 -0.27 -12.04
CA ASP A 101 15.23 -0.63 -13.44
C ASP A 101 14.40 0.18 -14.45
N LEU A 102 13.54 1.11 -13.98
CA LEU A 102 12.75 1.95 -14.85
C LEU A 102 13.62 2.93 -15.64
N THR A 103 13.48 2.92 -16.96
CA THR A 103 14.27 3.74 -17.89
C THR A 103 13.38 4.63 -18.77
N PRO A 104 13.79 5.88 -19.06
CA PRO A 104 14.92 6.58 -18.45
C PRO A 104 14.59 7.04 -17.01
N PRO A 105 15.51 6.91 -16.04
CA PRO A 105 15.22 7.21 -14.62
C PRO A 105 14.77 8.66 -14.42
N GLU A 106 15.32 9.59 -15.21
CA GLU A 106 15.00 11.02 -15.11
C GLU A 106 13.53 11.33 -15.41
N PHE A 107 12.94 10.54 -16.31
CA PHE A 107 11.52 10.64 -16.62
C PHE A 107 10.68 10.16 -15.43
N TRP A 108 10.97 8.96 -14.92
CA TRP A 108 10.19 8.34 -13.84
C TRP A 108 10.31 9.08 -12.52
N ASN A 109 11.52 9.55 -12.19
CA ASN A 109 11.80 10.33 -10.98
C ASN A 109 11.12 11.70 -10.99
N ARG A 110 10.89 12.29 -12.17
CA ARG A 110 10.13 13.54 -12.33
C ARG A 110 8.62 13.30 -12.41
N ARG A 111 8.21 12.22 -13.07
CA ARG A 111 6.81 11.98 -13.44
C ARG A 111 5.96 11.54 -12.27
N ALA A 112 6.50 10.77 -11.34
CA ALA A 112 5.70 10.05 -10.37
C ALA A 112 6.17 10.26 -8.94
N ARG A 113 5.20 10.37 -8.02
CA ARG A 113 5.38 10.13 -6.58
C ARG A 113 4.49 9.01 -6.09
N GLY A 114 3.92 8.23 -7.01
CA GLY A 114 3.31 6.95 -6.73
C GLY A 114 3.26 6.07 -7.97
N LEU A 115 3.34 4.75 -7.77
CA LEU A 115 3.16 3.73 -8.81
C LEU A 115 2.43 2.50 -8.26
N GLY A 116 1.57 1.92 -9.08
CA GLY A 116 0.87 0.68 -8.81
C GLY A 116 1.78 -0.56 -8.84
N ALA A 117 1.40 -1.57 -8.06
CA ALA A 117 2.07 -2.86 -8.05
C ALA A 117 1.70 -3.70 -9.29
N THR A 118 2.65 -4.54 -9.72
CA THR A 118 2.41 -5.60 -10.72
C THR A 118 2.91 -6.94 -10.18
N ARG A 119 2.60 -8.05 -10.86
CA ARG A 119 3.13 -9.37 -10.48
C ARG A 119 4.66 -9.44 -10.59
N GLN A 120 5.26 -8.71 -11.54
CA GLN A 120 6.72 -8.64 -11.66
C GLN A 120 7.36 -7.65 -10.66
N ARG A 121 6.67 -6.55 -10.33
CA ARG A 121 7.11 -5.52 -9.37
C ARG A 121 6.05 -5.40 -8.27
N PRO A 122 6.06 -6.27 -7.24
CA PRO A 122 4.96 -6.36 -6.27
C PRO A 122 5.09 -5.29 -5.18
N SER A 123 5.24 -4.04 -5.60
CA SER A 123 5.35 -2.87 -4.72
C SER A 123 4.45 -1.77 -5.26
N VAL A 124 3.47 -1.36 -4.45
CA VAL A 124 2.91 -0.01 -4.58
C VAL A 124 3.91 0.93 -3.96
N SER A 125 4.23 2.03 -4.61
CA SER A 125 5.04 3.11 -4.02
C SER A 125 4.24 4.38 -3.91
N CYS A 126 4.41 5.14 -2.82
CA CYS A 126 3.85 6.47 -2.65
C CYS A 126 4.76 7.38 -1.79
N GLY A 127 4.70 8.70 -2.00
CA GLY A 127 5.46 9.67 -1.22
C GLY A 127 4.88 9.93 0.18
N GLU A 128 5.75 10.05 1.19
CA GLU A 128 5.34 10.39 2.56
C GLU A 128 4.66 11.76 2.66
N GLU A 129 4.99 12.69 1.76
CA GLU A 129 4.39 14.02 1.73
C GLU A 129 2.89 14.00 1.41
N ASN A 130 2.42 13.00 0.64
CA ASN A 130 1.00 12.84 0.38
C ASN A 130 0.25 12.20 1.57
N LEU A 131 0.90 11.30 2.32
CA LEU A 131 0.32 10.73 3.54
C LEU A 131 0.21 11.79 4.65
N LEU A 132 1.28 12.55 4.85
CA LEU A 132 1.40 13.46 5.99
C LEU A 132 0.98 14.90 5.67
N HIS A 133 0.57 15.18 4.43
CA HIS A 133 0.25 16.53 3.95
C HIS A 133 1.43 17.51 4.13
N ASN A 134 2.64 17.03 3.87
CA ASN A 134 3.84 17.86 3.97
C ASN A 134 3.90 18.86 2.81
N PRO A 135 4.52 20.04 3.00
CA PRO A 135 4.78 20.98 1.91
C PRO A 135 5.57 20.33 0.77
N GLY A 136 5.23 20.69 -0.47
CA GLY A 136 5.91 20.18 -1.67
C GLY A 136 5.30 18.93 -2.29
N ASP A 137 4.19 18.41 -1.74
CA ASP A 137 3.41 17.36 -2.39
C ASP A 137 2.84 17.83 -3.74
N PRO A 138 3.25 17.23 -4.88
CA PRO A 138 2.69 17.56 -6.19
C PRO A 138 1.22 17.14 -6.35
N TYR A 139 0.70 16.32 -5.43
CA TYR A 139 -0.67 15.79 -5.43
C TYR A 139 -1.52 16.34 -4.27
N ASN A 140 -1.21 17.53 -3.74
CA ASN A 140 -1.82 18.09 -2.52
C ASN A 140 -3.36 18.26 -2.52
N ALA A 141 -4.02 18.15 -3.68
CA ALA A 141 -5.47 18.22 -3.81
C ALA A 141 -6.15 16.84 -3.83
N GLU A 142 -5.37 15.76 -3.78
CA GLU A 142 -5.85 14.38 -3.82
C GLU A 142 -4.96 13.44 -2.98
N SER A 143 -5.31 12.17 -2.89
CA SER A 143 -4.44 11.16 -2.29
C SER A 143 -3.98 10.17 -3.34
N ILE A 144 -2.78 10.40 -3.89
CA ILE A 144 -2.15 9.43 -4.78
C ILE A 144 -1.90 8.11 -4.05
N CYS A 145 -1.68 8.16 -2.73
CA CYS A 145 -1.58 6.98 -1.86
C CYS A 145 -2.81 6.08 -1.92
N VAL A 146 -4.00 6.67 -1.78
CA VAL A 146 -5.28 5.94 -1.90
C VAL A 146 -5.46 5.41 -3.33
N HIS A 147 -5.11 6.21 -4.34
CA HIS A 147 -5.21 5.83 -5.74
C HIS A 147 -4.37 4.58 -6.07
N GLU A 148 -3.08 4.59 -5.74
CA GLU A 148 -2.18 3.48 -6.04
C GLU A 148 -2.52 2.23 -5.22
N PHE A 149 -2.96 2.40 -3.97
CA PHE A 149 -3.45 1.26 -3.19
C PHE A 149 -4.73 0.66 -3.77
N ALA A 150 -5.62 1.47 -4.35
CA ALA A 150 -6.79 0.97 -5.07
C ALA A 150 -6.40 0.12 -6.28
N HIS A 151 -5.35 0.51 -7.02
CA HIS A 151 -4.78 -0.34 -8.08
C HIS A 151 -4.28 -1.67 -7.55
N ALA A 152 -3.54 -1.70 -6.43
CA ALA A 152 -3.12 -2.97 -5.82
C ALA A 152 -4.30 -3.82 -5.36
N ILE A 153 -5.31 -3.24 -4.71
CA ILE A 153 -6.52 -3.97 -4.32
C ILE A 153 -7.15 -4.66 -5.53
N HIS A 154 -7.32 -3.92 -6.63
CA HIS A 154 -7.94 -4.43 -7.84
C HIS A 154 -7.07 -5.51 -8.50
N GLN A 155 -5.88 -5.13 -8.97
CA GLN A 155 -5.03 -5.94 -9.86
C GLN A 155 -4.27 -7.04 -9.12
N MET A 156 -4.01 -6.85 -7.83
CA MET A 156 -3.15 -7.75 -7.06
C MET A 156 -3.91 -8.53 -5.99
N ALA A 157 -5.22 -8.37 -5.84
CA ALA A 157 -6.01 -9.18 -4.92
C ALA A 157 -7.38 -9.57 -5.48
N LEU A 158 -8.18 -8.61 -5.97
CA LEU A 158 -9.54 -8.90 -6.42
C LEU A 158 -9.59 -9.79 -7.66
N GLU A 159 -8.62 -9.69 -8.57
CA GLU A 159 -8.47 -10.64 -9.68
C GLU A 159 -8.40 -12.11 -9.21
N ASP A 160 -7.79 -12.37 -8.04
CA ASP A 160 -7.69 -13.72 -7.48
C ASP A 160 -8.89 -14.10 -6.59
N LEU A 161 -9.45 -13.13 -5.86
CA LEU A 161 -10.49 -13.38 -4.85
C LEU A 161 -11.92 -13.34 -5.41
N ASP A 162 -12.17 -12.55 -6.45
CA ASP A 162 -13.50 -12.34 -7.00
C ASP A 162 -13.45 -12.19 -8.52
N PRO A 163 -13.48 -13.31 -9.26
CA PRO A 163 -13.43 -13.31 -10.73
C PRO A 163 -14.57 -12.53 -11.41
N THR A 164 -15.63 -12.17 -10.68
CA THR A 164 -16.77 -11.41 -11.22
C THR A 164 -16.68 -9.91 -10.93
N PHE A 165 -15.65 -9.45 -10.21
CA PHE A 165 -15.50 -8.04 -9.81
C PHE A 165 -15.51 -7.09 -11.00
N ASP A 166 -14.71 -7.35 -12.03
CA ASP A 166 -14.57 -6.48 -13.21
C ASP A 166 -15.88 -6.34 -13.99
N GLU A 167 -16.62 -7.44 -14.12
CA GLU A 167 -17.91 -7.42 -14.80
C GLU A 167 -18.89 -6.52 -14.05
N ARG A 168 -18.98 -6.66 -12.73
CA ARG A 168 -19.85 -5.83 -11.90
C ARG A 168 -19.40 -4.36 -11.92
N LEU A 169 -18.10 -4.10 -11.80
CA LEU A 169 -17.55 -2.75 -11.87
C LEU A 169 -17.91 -2.07 -13.20
N ARG A 170 -17.72 -2.76 -14.33
CA ARG A 170 -18.09 -2.26 -15.66
C ARG A 170 -19.58 -1.94 -15.76
N LYS A 171 -20.44 -2.85 -15.30
CA LYS A 171 -21.90 -2.65 -15.30
C LYS A 171 -22.30 -1.45 -14.43
N THR A 172 -21.71 -1.31 -13.25
CA THR A 172 -21.95 -0.17 -12.35
C THR A 172 -21.51 1.15 -12.98
N TYR A 173 -20.32 1.20 -13.57
CA TYR A 173 -19.81 2.38 -14.27
C TYR A 173 -20.75 2.79 -15.42
N GLN A 174 -21.10 1.86 -16.30
CA GLN A 174 -22.03 2.12 -17.40
C GLN A 174 -23.38 2.66 -16.91
N SER A 175 -23.90 2.10 -15.81
CA SER A 175 -25.14 2.56 -15.19
C SER A 175 -25.02 3.97 -14.58
N ALA A 176 -23.88 4.33 -14.00
CA ALA A 176 -23.64 5.66 -13.45
C ALA A 176 -23.54 6.70 -14.57
N THR A 177 -22.74 6.43 -15.61
CA THR A 177 -22.60 7.31 -16.77
C THR A 177 -23.91 7.52 -17.52
N ALA A 178 -24.73 6.46 -17.67
CA ALA A 178 -26.07 6.58 -18.26
C ALA A 178 -27.02 7.48 -17.44
N ARG A 179 -26.70 7.73 -16.17
CA ARG A 179 -27.41 8.64 -15.25
C ARG A 179 -26.69 9.98 -15.07
N SER A 180 -25.62 10.24 -15.82
CA SER A 180 -24.76 11.43 -15.70
C SER A 180 -24.20 11.63 -14.28
N LEU A 181 -23.83 10.53 -13.62
CA LEU A 181 -23.12 10.49 -12.35
C LEU A 181 -21.63 10.20 -12.55
#